data_AF-A0A8X6H0T0-F1
#
_entry.id   AF-A0A8X6H0T0-F1
#
_cell.length_a   1.000
_cell.length_b   1.000
_cell.length_c   1.000
_cell.angle_alpha   90.00
_cell.angle_beta   90.00
_cell.angle_gamma   90.00
#
_symmetry.space_group_name_H-M   'P 1'
#
loop_
_entity.id
_entity.type
_entity.pdbx_description
1 polymer ?
#
loop_
_entity_poly.entity_id
_entity_poly.type
_entity_poly.pdbx_seq_one_letter_code
_entity_poly.pdbx_strand_id
1 'polypeptide(L)'
;YTLERTTSQLIVSGAENSATLRALTPITLYFVRVIAENALGQSRPSAVINVTSEEEAPSGSPRDVQVHSTGAQSIKVMWKVCNVLTCSV
;
A
#
# COMPACT_ATOMS: atom_id res chain seq x y z
N TYR A 1 -13.22 5.23 18.19
CA TYR A 1 -12.76 4.34 17.11
C TYR A 1 -11.27 4.16 17.26
N THR A 2 -10.84 3.14 18.00
CA THR A 2 -9.41 2.85 18.18
C THR A 2 -8.99 2.08 16.94
N LEU A 3 -8.16 2.67 16.09
CA LEU A 3 -7.55 1.94 14.98
C LEU A 3 -6.68 0.85 15.61
N GLU A 4 -7.10 -0.42 15.48
CA GLU A 4 -6.27 -1.57 15.79
C GLU A 4 -4.96 -1.41 15.01
N ARG A 5 -3.85 -1.13 15.72
CA ARG A 5 -2.53 -1.08 15.09
C ARG A 5 -2.10 -2.51 14.79
N THR A 6 -2.54 -3.04 13.66
CA THR A 6 -2.07 -4.32 13.14
C THR A 6 -0.56 -4.22 12.92
N THR A 7 0.20 -4.97 13.71
CA THR A 7 1.66 -5.00 13.62
C THR A 7 2.07 -6.18 12.75
N SER A 8 2.75 -5.91 11.63
CA SER A 8 3.38 -6.94 10.81
C SER A 8 4.86 -7.05 11.19
N GLN A 9 5.39 -8.28 11.26
CA GLN A 9 6.78 -8.55 11.61
C GLN A 9 7.49 -9.26 10.46
N LEU A 10 8.69 -8.79 10.13
CA LEU A 10 9.62 -9.45 9.21
C LEU A 10 10.87 -9.82 10.00
N ILE A 11 11.16 -11.12 10.11
CA ILE A 11 12.37 -11.63 10.75
C ILE A 11 13.46 -11.76 9.69
N VAL A 12 14.61 -11.17 9.96
CA VAL A 12 15.78 -11.18 9.06
C VAL A 12 17.00 -11.75 9.78
N SER A 13 17.96 -12.24 9.00
CA SER A 13 19.23 -12.68 9.54
C SER A 13 19.98 -11.50 10.16
N GLY A 14 20.61 -11.71 11.32
CA GLY A 14 21.46 -10.70 11.95
C GLY A 14 22.72 -10.33 11.16
N ALA A 15 23.03 -11.07 10.08
CA ALA A 15 24.11 -10.75 9.15
C ALA A 15 23.68 -9.79 8.02
N GLU A 16 22.39 -9.52 7.87
CA GLU A 16 21.87 -8.63 6.83
C GLU A 16 21.67 -7.21 7.35
N ASN A 17 21.98 -6.23 6.51
CA ASN A 17 21.80 -4.81 6.82
C ASN A 17 20.62 -4.19 6.04
N SER A 18 19.86 -4.99 5.32
CA SER A 18 18.75 -4.54 4.47
C SER A 18 17.63 -5.57 4.42
N ALA A 19 16.39 -5.10 4.33
CA ALA A 19 15.21 -5.95 4.21
C ALA A 19 14.18 -5.28 3.31
N THR A 20 13.31 -6.07 2.67
CA THR A 20 12.22 -5.57 1.82
C THR A 20 10.87 -5.95 2.42
N LEU A 21 10.08 -4.94 2.81
CA LEU A 21 8.68 -5.11 3.14
C LEU A 21 7.87 -5.19 1.84
N ARG A 22 7.00 -6.19 1.71
CA ARG A 22 6.19 -6.46 0.52
C ARG A 22 4.71 -6.49 0.89
N ALA A 23 3.85 -6.47 -0.15
CA ALA A 23 2.39 -6.55 0.00
C ALA A 23 1.82 -5.46 0.94
N LEU A 24 2.39 -4.24 0.86
CA LEU A 24 1.87 -3.07 1.53
C LEU A 24 0.61 -2.59 0.80
N THR A 25 -0.43 -2.23 1.55
CA THR A 25 -1.58 -1.52 1.02
C THR A 25 -1.13 -0.18 0.41
N PRO A 26 -1.55 0.17 -0.82
CA PRO A 26 -1.24 1.45 -1.46
C PRO A 26 -1.76 2.65 -0.68
N ILE A 27 -1.18 3.85 -0.91
CA ILE A 27 -1.60 5.12 -0.29
C ILE A 27 -1.82 4.98 1.23
N THR A 28 -0.95 4.24 1.91
CA THR A 28 -1.09 3.91 3.33
C THR A 28 0.16 4.34 4.09
N LEU A 29 -0.05 5.01 5.23
CA LEU A 29 1.01 5.43 6.13
C LEU A 29 1.43 4.26 7.04
N TYR A 30 2.70 3.87 6.96
CA TYR A 30 3.32 2.85 7.81
C TYR A 30 4.30 3.49 8.80
N PHE A 31 4.34 2.87 9.99
CA PHE A 31 5.31 3.16 11.04
C PHE A 31 6.24 1.96 11.19
N VAL A 32 7.53 2.13 10.90
CA VAL A 32 8.51 1.05 10.89
C VAL A 32 9.54 1.26 11.99
N ARG A 33 9.88 0.19 12.70
CA ARG A 33 10.95 0.14 13.71
C ARG A 33 11.64 -1.23 13.67
N VAL A 34 12.88 -1.28 14.11
CA VAL A 34 13.70 -2.51 14.16
C VAL A 34 13.97 -2.89 15.61
N ILE A 35 13.97 -4.19 15.89
CA ILE A 35 14.35 -4.78 17.18
C ILE A 35 15.40 -5.84 16.88
N ALA A 36 16.52 -5.81 17.59
CA ALA A 36 17.54 -6.85 17.49
C ALA A 36 17.27 -7.93 18.53
N GLU A 37 17.51 -9.19 18.18
CA GLU A 37 17.31 -10.33 19.08
C GLU A 37 18.56 -11.22 19.07
N ASN A 38 18.98 -11.66 20.27
CA ASN A 38 20.04 -12.65 20.45
C ASN A 38 19.62 -13.67 21.52
N ALA A 39 20.52 -14.59 21.89
CA ALA A 39 20.24 -15.63 22.89
C ALA A 39 19.85 -15.11 24.28
N LEU A 40 20.16 -13.85 24.61
CA LEU A 40 19.77 -13.21 25.87
C LEU A 40 18.40 -12.51 25.77
N GLY A 41 17.88 -12.32 24.56
CA GLY A 41 16.56 -11.74 24.29
C GLY A 41 16.61 -10.54 23.34
N GLN A 42 15.57 -9.71 23.43
CA GLN A 42 15.32 -8.58 22.54
C GLN A 42 15.92 -7.27 23.04
N SER A 43 16.41 -6.45 22.12
CA SER A 43 16.86 -5.09 22.38
C SER A 43 15.68 -4.14 22.63
N ARG A 44 15.99 -2.91 23.02
CA ARG A 44 15.04 -1.81 22.87
C ARG A 44 14.76 -1.55 21.37
N PRO A 45 13.56 -1.11 20.98
CA PRO A 45 13.27 -0.76 19.60
C PRO A 45 14.07 0.45 19.13
N SER A 46 14.34 0.51 17.82
CA SER A 46 14.87 1.71 17.17
C SER A 46 13.89 2.88 17.23
N ALA A 47 14.36 4.07 16.81
CA ALA A 47 13.45 5.14 16.43
C ALA A 47 12.48 4.67 15.34
N VAL A 48 11.26 5.21 15.37
CA VAL A 48 10.23 4.92 14.37
C VAL A 48 10.46 5.81 13.16
N ILE A 49 10.43 5.21 11.97
CA ILE A 49 10.34 5.94 10.71
C ILE A 49 8.93 5.85 10.14
N ASN A 50 8.51 6.92 9.46
CA ASN A 50 7.19 7.01 8.85
C ASN A 50 7.36 6.99 7.33
N VAL A 51 6.64 6.12 6.65
CA VAL A 51 6.68 6.01 5.19
C VAL A 51 5.27 5.84 4.65
N THR A 52 4.94 6.59 3.61
CA THR A 52 3.68 6.42 2.89
C THR A 52 3.97 5.61 1.63
N SER A 53 3.27 4.50 1.44
CA SER A 53 3.37 3.72 0.21
C SER A 53 2.83 4.51 -0.97
N GLU A 54 3.38 4.28 -2.15
CA GLU A 54 2.91 4.90 -3.38
C GLU A 54 1.50 4.44 -3.78
N GLU A 55 0.94 5.12 -4.78
CA GLU A 55 -0.27 4.66 -5.46
C GLU A 55 0.01 3.42 -6.30
N GLU A 56 -1.04 2.65 -6.57
CA GLU A 56 -0.97 1.48 -7.46
C GLU A 56 -1.67 1.79 -8.78
N ALA A 57 -1.18 1.19 -9.87
CA ALA A 57 -1.88 1.25 -11.14
C ALA A 57 -3.31 0.68 -11.02
N PRO A 58 -4.27 1.18 -11.80
CA PRO A 58 -5.61 0.59 -11.85
C PRO A 58 -5.52 -0.92 -12.13
N SER A 59 -6.19 -1.72 -11.32
CA SER A 59 -6.08 -3.19 -11.35
C SER A 59 -6.94 -3.85 -12.42
N GLY A 60 -7.69 -3.07 -13.20
CA GLY A 60 -8.59 -3.58 -14.21
C GLY A 60 -9.07 -2.52 -15.19
N SER A 61 -9.88 -2.95 -16.16
CA SER A 61 -10.45 -2.06 -17.15
C SER A 61 -11.37 -1.01 -16.51
N PRO A 62 -11.49 0.18 -17.14
CA PRO A 62 -12.44 1.20 -16.72
C PRO A 62 -13.86 0.64 -16.60
N ARG A 63 -14.57 1.03 -15.54
CA ARG A 63 -15.97 0.64 -15.29
C ARG A 63 -16.90 1.80 -15.59
N ASP A 64 -18.18 1.51 -15.80
CA ASP A 64 -19.23 2.52 -16.01
C ASP A 64 -18.84 3.50 -17.13
N VAL A 65 -18.45 2.96 -18.29
CA VAL A 65 -18.08 3.76 -19.46
C VAL A 65 -19.33 4.38 -20.05
N GLN A 66 -19.40 5.70 -20.01
CA GLN A 66 -20.50 6.50 -20.53
C GLN A 66 -20.01 7.38 -21.67
N VAL A 67 -20.83 7.49 -22.71
CA VAL A 67 -20.50 8.27 -23.91
C VAL A 67 -21.64 9.23 -24.21
N HIS A 68 -21.29 10.50 -24.43
CA HIS A 68 -22.24 11.54 -24.79
C HIS A 68 -21.74 12.24 -26.07
N SER A 69 -22.62 12.41 -27.07
CA SER A 69 -22.28 13.25 -28.22
C SER A 69 -22.19 14.71 -27.79
N THR A 70 -21.12 15.38 -28.19
CA THR A 70 -20.93 16.82 -28.01
C THR A 70 -21.04 17.59 -29.33
N GLY A 71 -21.29 16.89 -30.45
CA GLY A 71 -21.43 17.45 -31.79
C GLY A 71 -21.25 16.39 -32.87
N ALA A 72 -21.34 16.80 -34.14
CA ALA A 72 -21.27 15.89 -35.30
C ALA A 72 -19.92 15.14 -35.44
N GLN A 73 -18.86 15.66 -34.82
CA GLN A 73 -17.50 15.09 -34.88
C GLN A 73 -16.84 15.02 -33.49
N SER A 74 -17.61 15.13 -32.41
CA SER A 74 -17.05 15.12 -31.06
C SER A 74 -17.92 14.32 -30.09
N ILE A 75 -17.25 13.59 -29.21
CA ILE A 75 -17.88 12.84 -28.12
C ILE A 75 -17.13 13.11 -26.82
N LYS A 76 -17.86 13.11 -25.71
CA LYS A 76 -17.33 13.08 -24.35
C LYS A 76 -17.45 11.67 -23.82
N VAL A 77 -16.32 11.11 -23.41
CA VAL A 77 -16.24 9.77 -22.78
C VAL A 77 -15.92 9.96 -21.30
N MET A 78 -16.66 9.29 -20.44
CA MET A 78 -16.49 9.29 -18.98
C MET A 78 -16.42 7.86 -18.48
N TRP A 79 -15.61 7.60 -17.46
CA TRP A 79 -15.47 6.28 -16.86
C TRP A 79 -15.06 6.38 -15.39
N LYS A 80 -15.27 5.30 -14.64
CA LYS A 80 -14.76 5.11 -13.28
C LYS A 80 -13.51 4.22 -13.30
N VAL A 81 -12.49 4.60 -12.53
CA VAL A 81 -11.27 3.81 -12.36
C VAL A 81 -11.57 2.57 -11.51
N CYS A 82 -10.96 1.43 -11.84
CA CYS A 82 -10.98 0.23 -11.02
C CYS A 82 -9.65 0.15 -10.24
N ASN A 83 -9.66 0.52 -8.96
CA ASN A 83 -8.50 0.39 -8.08
C ASN A 83 -8.59 -0.92 -7.29
N VAL A 84 -7.43 -1.49 -6.91
CA VAL A 84 -7.33 -2.69 -6.05
C VAL A 84 -8.19 -2.62 -4.78
N LEU A 85 -8.35 -1.43 -4.19
CA LEU A 85 -9.16 -1.22 -2.98
C LEU A 85 -10.68 -1.22 -3.25
N THR A 86 -11.09 -1.05 -4.51
CA THR A 86 -12.51 -0.95 -4.95
C THR A 86 -12.96 -2.11 -5.82
N CYS A 87 -12.01 -2.92 -6.31
CA CYS A 87 -12.23 -4.09 -7.12
C CYS A 87 -11.78 -5.33 -6.33
N SER A 88 -12.47 -5.62 -5.23
CA SER A 88 -12.44 -6.95 -4.63
C SER A 88 -13.21 -7.90 -5.57
N VAL A 89 -12.54 -8.93 -6.06
CA VAL A 89 -13.20 -10.12 -6.63
C VAL A 89 -14.02 -10.85 -5.57
#